data_AF-A0A7C7CSP2-F1
#
_entry.id   AF-A0A7C7CSP2-F1
#
_cell.length_a   1.000
_cell.length_b   1.000
_cell.length_c   1.000
_cell.angle_alpha   90.00
_cell.angle_beta   90.00
_cell.angle_gamma   90.00
#
_symmetry.space_group_name_H-M   'P 1'
#
loop_
_entity.id
_entity.type
_entity.pdbx_description
1 polymer ?
#
loop_
_entity_poly.entity_id
_entity_poly.type
_entity_poly.pdbx_seq_one_letter_code
_entity_poly.pdbx_strand_id
1 'polypeptide(L)' 'MNVSQVKEAARQWVIEDGSKSPDFMGAYLVGSITHLPDNFDSPTSSDVDIAVVLAQPNPGKSLQNSCIETF' A
#
# COMPACT_ATOMS: atom_id res chain seq x y z
N MET A 1 6.07 -13.64 -10.59
CA MET A 1 6.76 -12.38 -10.26
C MET A 1 7.49 -12.60 -8.96
N ASN A 2 8.71 -12.07 -8.85
CA ASN A 2 9.37 -12.02 -7.55
C ASN A 2 8.83 -10.84 -6.72
N VAL A 3 9.15 -10.81 -5.44
CA VAL A 3 8.69 -9.78 -4.50
C VAL A 3 9.06 -8.37 -4.97
N SER A 4 10.25 -8.13 -5.53
CA SER A 4 10.61 -6.81 -6.06
C SER A 4 9.69 -6.33 -7.20
N GLN A 5 9.33 -7.22 -8.12
CA GLN A 5 8.37 -6.91 -9.19
C GLN A 5 6.98 -6.62 -8.63
N VAL A 6 6.54 -7.35 -7.60
CA VAL A 6 5.26 -7.12 -6.94
C VAL A 6 5.25 -5.76 -6.22
N LYS A 7 6.31 -5.42 -5.49
CA LYS A 7 6.47 -4.11 -4.83
C LYS A 7 6.46 -2.96 -5.84
N GLU A 8 7.10 -3.14 -6.99
CA GLU A 8 7.09 -2.13 -8.06
C GLU A 8 5.70 -1.99 -8.69
N ALA A 9 4.98 -3.09 -8.92
CA ALA A 9 3.60 -3.03 -9.42
C ALA A 9 2.67 -2.29 -8.43
N ALA A 10 2.79 -2.57 -7.14
CA ALA A 10 2.07 -1.86 -6.08
C ALA A 10 2.42 -0.35 -6.06
N ARG A 11 3.70 -0.01 -6.19
CA ARG A 11 4.14 1.38 -6.30
C ARG A 11 3.55 2.07 -7.53
N GLN A 12 3.53 1.41 -8.69
CA GLN A 12 2.93 1.97 -9.90
C GLN A 12 1.42 2.20 -9.71
N TRP A 13 0.70 1.25 -9.11
CA TRP A 13 -0.71 1.46 -8.79
C TRP A 13 -0.94 2.67 -7.86
N VAL A 14 -0.08 2.89 -6.84
CA VAL A 14 -0.17 4.10 -6.00
C VAL A 14 0.04 5.37 -6.83
N ILE A 15 1.02 5.39 -7.73
CA ILE A 15 1.28 6.56 -8.57
C ILE A 15 0.09 6.83 -9.51
N GLU A 16 -0.42 5.77 -10.14
CA GLU A 16 -1.46 5.87 -11.16
C GLU A 16 -2.85 6.07 -10.59
N ASP A 17 -3.14 5.58 -9.38
CA ASP A 17 -4.50 5.55 -8.83
C ASP A 17 -4.54 6.01 -7.38
N GLY A 18 -3.84 5.32 -6.46
CA GLY A 18 -3.93 5.60 -5.02
C GLY A 18 -3.63 7.06 -4.64
N SER A 19 -2.68 7.69 -5.34
CA SER A 19 -2.27 9.09 -5.13
C SER A 19 -3.32 10.12 -5.57
N LYS A 20 -4.32 9.71 -6.34
CA LYS A 20 -5.45 10.57 -6.73
C LYS A 20 -6.47 10.72 -5.62
N SER A 21 -6.35 9.96 -4.53
CA SER A 21 -7.18 10.12 -3.35
C SER A 21 -7.08 11.55 -2.82
N PRO A 22 -8.20 12.22 -2.50
CA PRO A 22 -8.18 13.51 -1.84
C PRO A 22 -7.33 13.44 -0.57
N ASP A 23 -6.55 14.49 -0.33
CA ASP A 23 -5.68 14.59 0.84
C ASP A 23 -4.56 13.53 0.92
N PHE A 24 -4.20 12.87 -0.19
CA PHE A 24 -3.11 11.90 -0.20
C PHE A 24 -1.78 12.46 0.34
N MET A 25 -1.22 11.78 1.34
CA MET A 25 0.06 12.12 2.00
C MET A 25 1.14 11.08 1.76
N GLY A 26 0.77 9.87 1.32
CA GLY A 26 1.71 8.79 1.06
C GLY A 26 1.04 7.43 1.11
N ALA A 27 1.82 6.39 0.83
CA ALA A 27 1.40 5.01 0.98
C ALA A 27 2.57 4.13 1.42
N TYR A 28 2.27 3.02 2.06
CA TYR A 28 3.27 2.01 2.42
C TYR A 28 2.69 0.61 2.31
N LEU A 29 3.56 -0.35 2.00
CA LEU A 29 3.20 -1.77 1.96
C LEU A 29 2.96 -2.28 3.38
N VAL A 30 1.95 -3.13 3.53
CA VAL A 30 1.67 -3.85 4.78
C VAL A 30 1.53 -5.35 4.50
N GLY A 31 1.29 -6.12 5.55
CA GLY A 31 1.08 -7.56 5.42
C GLY A 31 2.36 -8.36 5.13
N SER A 32 2.16 -9.54 4.54
CA SER A 32 3.18 -10.60 4.42
C SER A 32 4.40 -10.17 3.60
N ILE A 33 4.19 -9.35 2.56
CA ILE A 33 5.24 -8.93 1.61
C ILE A 33 6.37 -8.12 2.25
N THR A 34 6.11 -7.48 3.39
CA THR A 34 7.09 -6.64 4.10
C THR A 34 8.28 -7.43 4.66
N HIS A 35 8.12 -8.74 4.88
CA HIS A 35 9.15 -9.61 5.44
C HIS A 35 9.83 -10.51 4.40
N LEU A 36 9.36 -10.48 3.15
CA LEU A 36 9.87 -11.35 2.09
C LEU A 36 11.09 -10.73 1.38
N PRO A 37 12.13 -11.52 1.09
CA PRO A 37 13.25 -11.09 0.27
C PRO A 37 12.80 -10.70 -1.14
N ASP A 38 13.43 -9.69 -1.73
CA ASP A 38 13.05 -9.15 -3.04
C ASP A 38 13.15 -10.15 -4.21
N ASN A 39 14.03 -11.14 -4.09
CA ASN A 39 14.21 -12.21 -5.06
C ASN A 39 13.34 -13.44 -4.78
N PHE A 40 12.56 -13.44 -3.71
CA PHE A 40 11.64 -14.53 -3.41
C PHE A 40 10.49 -14.53 -4.41
N ASP A 41 10.10 -15.71 -4.90
CA ASP A 41 8.94 -15.85 -5.77
C ASP A 41 7.66 -15.63 -4.95
N SER A 42 6.88 -14.62 -5.31
CA SER A 42 5.62 -14.34 -4.63
C SER A 42 4.61 -15.47 -4.93
N PRO A 43 3.97 -16.08 -3.91
CA PRO A 43 2.95 -17.09 -4.15
C PRO A 43 1.82 -16.51 -4.99
N THR A 44 1.35 -17.24 -6.01
CA THR A 44 0.26 -16.78 -6.89
C THR A 44 -1.08 -16.63 -6.18
N SER A 45 -1.22 -17.22 -4.99
CA SER A 45 -2.39 -17.08 -4.13
C SER A 45 -2.27 -15.95 -3.10
N SER A 46 -1.12 -15.27 -3.04
CA SER A 46 -0.93 -14.15 -2.11
C SER A 46 -1.43 -12.87 -2.76
N ASP A 47 -2.18 -12.11 -1.99
CA ASP A 47 -2.54 -10.72 -2.25
C ASP A 47 -1.41 -9.76 -1.83
N VAL A 48 -1.59 -8.48 -2.16
CA VAL A 48 -0.74 -7.36 -1.74
C VAL A 48 -1.58 -6.31 -1.04
N ASP A 49 -1.20 -5.97 0.19
CA ASP A 49 -1.86 -4.91 0.94
C ASP A 49 -1.08 -3.59 0.88
N ILE A 50 -1.80 -2.50 0.62
CA ILE A 50 -1.26 -1.14 0.60
C ILE A 50 -2.08 -0.29 1.58
N ALA A 51 -1.40 0.36 2.51
CA ALA A 51 -2.00 1.37 3.38
C ALA A 51 -1.79 2.75 2.76
N VAL A 52 -2.89 3.46 2.49
CA VAL A 52 -2.87 4.84 2.00
C VAL A 52 -3.08 5.82 3.16
N VAL A 53 -2.19 6.80 3.26
CA VAL A 53 -2.23 7.85 4.28
C VAL A 53 -2.86 9.09 3.69
N LEU A 54 -3.93 9.57 4.33
CA LEU A 54 -4.63 10.79 3.94
C LEU A 54 -4.50 11.84 5.05
N ALA A 55 -4.39 13.12 4.70
CA ALA A 55 -4.46 14.21 5.65
C ALA A 55 -5.86 14.27 6.25
N GLN A 56 -5.97 14.47 7.57
CA GLN A 56 -7.26 14.67 8.20
C GLN A 56 -7.66 16.14 8.12
N PRO A 57 -8.91 16.46 7.71
CA PRO A 57 -9.46 17.77 7.96
C PRO A 57 -9.78 17.91 9.46
N ASN A 58 -8.82 18.45 10.22
CA ASN A 58 -8.95 18.97 11.60
C ASN A 58 -9.09 17.93 12.75
N PRO A 59 -8.14 17.86 13.72
CA PRO A 59 -7.97 16.75 14.68
C PRO A 59 -8.87 16.85 15.93
N GLY A 60 -10.17 17.04 15.75
CA GLY A 60 -11.13 16.97 16.86
C GLY A 60 -11.31 15.55 17.42
N LYS A 61 -10.94 14.50 16.68
CA LYS A 61 -11.13 13.09 17.08
C LYS A 61 -10.05 12.18 16.48
N SER A 62 -9.25 11.58 17.38
CA SER A 62 -8.65 10.23 17.31
C SER A 62 -8.29 9.66 15.93
N LEU A 63 -6.98 9.58 15.67
CA LEU A 63 -6.28 8.81 14.62
C LEU A 63 -6.94 7.46 14.30
N GLN A 64 -7.58 7.31 13.14
CA GLN A 64 -8.05 5.99 12.64
C GLN A 64 -8.55 5.98 11.19
N ASN A 65 -7.91 6.68 10.25
CA ASN A 65 -8.30 6.59 8.83
C ASN A 65 -7.10 6.28 7.94
N SER A 66 -6.51 5.09 8.12
CA SER A 66 -5.78 4.42 7.05
C SER A 66 -6.79 3.59 6.26
N CYS A 67 -7.03 3.92 4.99
CA CYS A 67 -7.72 3.00 4.10
C CYS A 67 -6.71 1.92 3.72
N ILE A 68 -6.97 0.67 4.12
CA ILE A 68 -6.20 -0.48 3.68
C ILE A 68 -6.91 -1.00 2.44
N GLU A 69 -6.22 -0.96 1.31
CA GLU A 69 -6.71 -1.58 0.08
C GLU A 69 -5.90 -2.86 -0.17
N THR A 70 -6.63 -3.94 -0.45
CA THR A 70 -6.09 -5.29 -0.70
C THR A 70 -6.31 -5.61 -2.17
N PHE A 71 -5.25 -6.03 -2.87
CA PHE A 71 -5.24 -6.32 -4.31
C PHE A 71 -4.75 -7.74 -4.62
#